data_AF-A0A963V9Q6-F1
#
_entry.id   AF-A0A963V9Q6-F1
#
_cell.length_a   1.000
_cell.length_b   1.000
_cell.length_c   1.000
_cell.angle_alpha   90.00
_cell.angle_beta   90.00
_cell.angle_gamma   90.00
#
_symmetry.space_group_name_H-M   'P 1'
#
loop_
_entity.id
_entity.type
_entity.pdbx_description
1 polymer ?
#
loop_
_entity_poly.entity_id
_entity_poly.type
_entity_poly.pdbx_seq_one_letter_code
_entity_poly.pdbx_strand_id
1 'polypeptide(L)' 'MRYVSTRGQAPVLTFGEAMLTGLARDGGLYVPEAIPTLDADAIAAL' A
#
# COMPACT_ATOMS: atom_id res chain seq x y z
N MET A 1 1.08 -5.01 -7.05
CA MET A 1 0.96 -3.72 -6.33
C MET A 1 2.20 -3.51 -5.48
N ARG A 2 2.69 -2.27 -5.44
CA ARG A 2 3.86 -1.84 -4.65
C ARG A 2 3.38 -1.06 -3.42
N TYR A 3 4.11 -1.17 -2.32
CA TYR A 3 3.85 -0.50 -1.06
C TYR A 3 5.07 0.32 -0.66
N VAL A 4 4.83 1.58 -0.28
CA VAL A 4 5.86 2.56 0.09
C VAL A 4 5.68 2.99 1.54
N SER A 5 6.77 3.35 2.20
CA SER A 5 6.66 3.98 3.53
C SER A 5 6.16 5.40 3.40
N THR A 6 5.24 5.78 4.28
CA THR A 6 4.78 7.17 4.51
C THR A 6 5.91 8.15 4.85
N ARG A 7 7.09 7.67 5.27
CA ARG A 7 8.28 8.49 5.53
C ARG A 7 9.33 8.41 4.41
N GLY A 8 9.11 7.58 3.38
CA GLY A 8 9.92 7.51 2.17
C GLY A 8 11.33 6.93 2.35
N GLN A 9 11.71 6.47 3.54
CA GLN A 9 13.06 5.98 3.85
C GLN A 9 13.12 4.46 4.05
N ALA A 10 12.03 3.75 3.76
CA ALA A 10 11.98 2.29 3.77
C ALA A 10 11.97 1.71 2.34
N PRO A 11 12.45 0.46 2.15
CA PRO A 11 12.39 -0.24 0.88
C PRO A 11 10.95 -0.34 0.35
N VAL A 12 10.78 -0.34 -0.97
CA VAL A 12 9.48 -0.62 -1.58
C VAL A 12 9.20 -2.12 -1.49
N LEU A 13 8.02 -2.49 -1.00
CA LEU A 13 7.62 -3.89 -0.77
C LEU A 13 6.41 -4.28 -1.62
N THR A 14 6.18 -5.58 -1.79
CA THR A 14 4.90 -6.14 -2.20
C THR A 14 3.90 -6.13 -1.03
N PHE A 15 2.62 -6.38 -1.31
CA PHE A 15 1.59 -6.48 -0.26
C PHE A 15 1.94 -7.53 0.80
N GLY A 16 2.30 -8.75 0.38
CA GLY A 16 2.60 -9.84 1.30
C GLY A 16 3.80 -9.51 2.20
N GLU A 17 4.85 -8.93 1.63
CA GLU A 17 6.02 -8.49 2.39
C GLU A 17 5.68 -7.37 3.38
N ALA A 18 4.85 -6.38 2.97
CA ALA A 18 4.39 -5.32 3.85
C ALA A 18 3.53 -5.88 5.01
N MET A 19 2.66 -6.85 4.73
CA MET A 19 1.83 -7.52 5.75
C MET A 19 2.67 -8.27 6.78
N LEU A 20 3.70 -8.99 6.34
CA LEU A 20 4.61 -9.74 7.21
C LEU A 20 5.55 -8.83 8.00
N THR A 21 5.96 -7.70 7.40
CA THR A 21 6.85 -6.73 8.02
C THR A 21 6.11 -5.88 9.07
N GLY A 22 4.82 -5.60 8.86
CA GLY A 22 4.03 -4.73 9.72
C GLY A 22 4.48 -3.27 9.60
N LEU A 23 5.22 -2.77 10.60
CA LEU A 23 5.71 -1.39 10.63
C LEU A 23 6.93 -1.21 9.71
N ALA A 24 7.00 -0.11 8.97
CA ALA A 24 8.17 0.19 8.16
C ALA A 24 9.39 0.48 9.07
N ARG A 25 10.59 0.14 8.57
CA ARG A 25 11.84 0.24 9.35
C ARG A 25 12.20 1.67 9.77
N ASP A 26 11.68 2.67 9.08
CA ASP A 26 11.83 4.09 9.37
C ASP A 26 10.76 4.60 10.38
N GLY A 27 9.99 3.69 10.97
CA GLY A 27 8.88 3.99 11.87
C GLY A 27 7.64 4.54 11.16
N GLY A 28 7.59 4.48 9.83
CA GLY A 28 6.41 4.80 9.02
C GLY A 28 5.45 3.61 8.87
N LEU A 29 4.32 3.88 8.22
CA LEU A 29 3.38 2.86 7.74
C LEU A 29 3.60 2.59 6.26
N TYR A 30 3.46 1.32 5.85
CA TYR A 30 3.40 0.95 4.44
C TYR A 30 2.01 1.23 3.86
N VAL A 31 1.95 1.94 2.73
CA VAL A 31 0.73 2.26 1.98
C VAL A 31 0.93 1.90 0.50
N PRO A 32 -0.13 1.56 -0.24
CA PRO A 32 0.00 1.28 -1.67
C PRO A 32 0.49 2.53 -2.42
N GLU A 33 1.41 2.31 -3.38
CA GLU A 33 2.00 3.37 -4.21
C GLU A 33 0.95 4.13 -5.03
N ALA A 34 -0.16 3.47 -5.36
CA ALA A 34 -1.34 4.08 -6.00
C ALA A 34 -2.62 3.54 -5.36
N ILE A 35 -3.60 4.42 -5.15
CA ILE A 35 -4.94 4.04 -4.68
C ILE A 35 -5.75 3.51 -5.86
N PRO A 36 -6.22 2.25 -5.83
CA PRO A 36 -7.13 1.74 -6.84
C PRO A 36 -8.43 2.54 -6.82
N THR A 37 -8.90 2.94 -7.98
CA THR A 37 -10.21 3.59 -8.15
C THR A 37 -11.21 2.59 -8.69
N LEU A 38 -12.39 2.57 -8.08
CA LEU A 38 -13.55 1.88 -8.63
C LEU A 38 -14.31 2.88 -9.50
N ASP A 39 -14.66 2.48 -10.72
CA ASP A 39 -15.53 3.29 -11.58
C ASP A 39 -16.99 3.19 -11.13
N ALA A 40 -17.85 4.05 -11.69
CA ALA A 40 -19.25 4.13 -11.30
C ALA A 40 -20.01 2.83 -11.56
N ASP A 41 -19.69 2.12 -12.64
CA ASP A 41 -20.32 0.85 -13.01
C ASP A 41 -19.93 -0.26 -12.03
N ALA A 42 -18.66 -0.35 -11.64
CA ALA A 42 -18.18 -1.28 -10.63
C ALA A 42 -18.80 -1.02 -9.26
N ILE A 43 -19.02 0.25 -8.89
CA ILE A 43 -19.73 0.63 -7.65
C ILE A 43 -21.21 0.23 -7.73
N ALA A 44 -21.87 0.45 -8.86
CA ALA A 44 -23.27 0.10 -9.06
C ALA A 44 -23.54 -1.42 -9.05
N ALA A 45 -22.51 -2.23 -9.30
CA ALA A 45 -22.58 -3.69 -9.34
C ALA A 45 -22.29 -4.40 -8.00
N LEU A 46 -22.03 -3.66 -6.91
CA LEU A 46 -21.85 -4.20 -5.55
C LEU A 46 -23.18 -4.61 -4.90
#